data_AF-A0A235HL61-F1
#
_entry.id   AF-A0A235HL61-F1
#
_cell.length_a   1.000
_cell.length_b   1.000
_cell.length_c   1.000
_cell.angle_alpha   90.00
_cell.angle_beta   90.00
_cell.angle_gamma   90.00
#
_symmetry.space_group_name_H-M   'P 1'
#
loop_
_entity.id
_entity.type
_entity.pdbx_description
1 polymer ?
#
loop_
_entity_poly.entity_id
_entity_poly.type
_entity_poly.pdbx_seq_one_letter_code
_entity_poly.pdbx_strand_id
1 'polypeptide(L)'
;MSENPNQPREYDAVLGGQVPPPKDGVVLGGIEGVKRRLIGATSLEQQIIAVEEALKYGQAGTKLVFQIVNTESEKLEFTVSSLLGQQALAKVQSHLHSDIPLISAVDVNYSRLQNLLASRKWKDADQETASIMLRVCDRKPQGFLDPSDVEKFPCEDLNTIETLWQKYSNGRFGFVVQTHIWQMVGCTSNPDWEAWCRFGKGVGWFSQGAWRYWNDLTFDLSANVGHLPRGGAFIGWGLGDFWTGCKTLSALAEKLANCKIA
;
A
#
# COMPACT_ATOMS: atom_id res chain seq x y z
N MET A 1 11.69 8.65 25.83
CA MET A 1 10.35 8.11 25.50
C MET A 1 9.36 9.19 25.87
N SER A 2 9.02 10.05 24.91
CA SER A 2 8.04 11.12 25.09
C SER A 2 6.66 10.57 24.75
N GLU A 3 5.92 10.13 25.76
CA GLU A 3 4.48 9.90 25.61
C GLU A 3 3.81 11.22 25.22
N ASN A 4 3.08 11.21 24.11
CA ASN A 4 2.35 12.38 23.63
C ASN A 4 1.19 12.64 24.61
N PRO A 5 1.17 13.77 25.34
CA PRO A 5 0.23 13.98 26.46
C PRO A 5 -1.24 14.16 26.03
N ASN A 6 -1.54 14.10 24.74
CA ASN A 6 -2.87 14.36 24.18
C ASN A 6 -3.55 13.13 23.53
N GLN A 7 -3.08 11.89 23.76
CA GLN A 7 -3.78 10.68 23.30
C GLN A 7 -4.59 10.04 24.45
N PRO A 8 -5.92 9.84 24.28
CA PRO A 8 -6.73 9.14 25.28
C PRO A 8 -6.30 7.67 25.39
N ARG A 9 -6.13 7.20 26.63
CA ARG A 9 -5.85 5.81 26.99
C ARG A 9 -7.12 4.96 26.92
N GLU A 10 -6.94 3.64 26.99
CA GLU A 10 -8.01 2.62 26.89
C GLU A 10 -9.17 2.83 27.90
N TYR A 11 -8.92 3.55 28.99
CA TYR A 11 -9.88 3.83 30.06
C TYR A 11 -10.24 5.32 30.18
N ASP A 12 -9.75 6.18 29.28
CA ASP A 12 -10.00 7.61 29.36
C ASP A 12 -11.45 7.92 28.96
N ALA A 13 -12.19 8.53 29.88
CA ALA A 13 -13.57 8.91 29.68
C ALA A 13 -13.69 10.04 28.64
N VAL A 14 -14.52 9.83 27.61
CA VAL A 14 -14.86 10.86 26.63
C VAL A 14 -16.06 11.66 27.14
N LEU A 15 -15.97 12.99 27.17
CA LEU A 15 -17.09 13.85 27.55
C LEU A 15 -18.24 13.71 26.54
N GLY A 16 -19.35 13.13 26.99
CA GLY A 16 -20.59 13.04 26.23
C GLY A 16 -21.31 14.39 26.13
N GLY A 17 -22.23 14.51 25.16
CA GLY A 17 -23.08 15.69 24.98
C GLY A 17 -24.02 15.95 26.16
N GLN A 18 -24.67 17.11 26.17
CA GLN A 18 -25.50 17.64 27.28
C GLN A 18 -26.76 16.82 27.62
N VAL A 19 -27.00 15.68 26.97
CA VAL A 19 -28.12 14.78 27.24
C VAL A 19 -27.59 13.56 27.99
N PRO A 20 -28.05 13.29 29.23
CA PRO A 20 -27.61 12.13 29.98
C PRO A 20 -27.99 10.84 29.22
N PRO A 21 -27.07 9.88 29.10
CA PRO A 21 -27.37 8.62 28.44
C PRO A 21 -28.51 7.88 29.17
N PRO A 22 -29.26 7.00 28.48
CA PRO A 22 -30.23 6.11 29.13
C PRO A 22 -29.57 5.39 30.32
N LYS A 23 -30.34 5.01 31.34
CA LYS A 23 -29.80 4.36 32.56
C LYS A 23 -28.98 3.09 32.29
N ASP A 24 -29.20 2.44 31.13
CA ASP A 24 -28.46 1.27 30.64
C ASP A 24 -27.63 1.58 29.37
N GLY A 25 -27.41 2.85 29.06
CA GLY A 25 -26.75 3.33 27.85
C GLY A 25 -25.22 3.29 27.99
N VAL A 26 -24.59 2.30 27.38
CA VAL A 26 -23.12 2.26 27.24
C VAL A 26 -22.67 3.23 26.15
N VAL A 27 -21.92 4.27 26.54
CA VAL A 27 -21.14 5.11 25.62
C VAL A 27 -19.91 4.31 25.19
N LEU A 28 -19.99 3.63 24.04
CA LEU A 28 -18.81 2.99 23.47
C LEU A 28 -17.87 4.08 22.94
N GLY A 29 -16.84 4.38 23.71
CA GLY A 29 -15.66 5.11 23.23
C GLY A 29 -14.76 4.21 22.40
N GLY A 30 -13.67 4.76 21.89
CA GLY A 30 -12.65 3.99 21.19
C GLY A 30 -13.15 3.37 19.87
N ILE A 31 -12.47 2.30 19.45
CA ILE A 31 -12.74 1.60 18.18
C ILE A 31 -14.14 0.98 18.12
N GLU A 32 -14.71 0.58 19.26
CA GLU A 32 -16.07 0.03 19.32
C GLU A 32 -17.15 1.11 19.09
N GLY A 33 -16.88 2.36 19.49
CA GLY A 33 -17.70 3.51 19.12
C GLY A 33 -17.66 3.78 17.61
N VAL A 34 -16.47 3.70 17.02
CA VAL A 34 -16.27 3.84 15.57
C VAL A 34 -17.03 2.75 14.82
N LYS A 35 -16.92 1.49 15.28
CA LYS A 35 -17.66 0.34 14.73
C LYS A 35 -19.16 0.60 14.69
N ARG A 36 -19.75 1.10 15.78
CA ARG A 36 -21.18 1.46 15.81
C ARG A 36 -21.53 2.54 14.79
N ARG A 37 -20.70 3.59 14.66
CA ARG A 37 -20.91 4.65 13.66
C ARG A 37 -20.80 4.12 12.23
N LEU A 38 -19.84 3.24 11.97
CA LEU A 38 -19.61 2.66 10.65
C LEU A 38 -20.80 1.77 10.24
N ILE A 39 -21.33 0.95 11.16
CA ILE A 39 -22.53 0.11 10.92
C ILE A 39 -23.80 0.95 10.78
N GLY A 40 -23.92 2.01 11.59
CA GLY A 40 -25.09 2.89 11.59
C GLY A 40 -25.08 3.99 10.52
N ALA A 41 -24.02 4.07 9.70
CA ALA A 41 -23.90 5.11 8.68
C ALA A 41 -24.89 4.88 7.54
N THR A 42 -25.76 5.87 7.31
CA THR A 42 -26.83 5.83 6.30
C THR A 42 -26.51 6.64 5.04
N SER A 43 -25.44 7.45 5.08
CA SER A 43 -24.95 8.25 3.96
C SER A 43 -23.47 8.01 3.71
N LEU A 44 -23.02 8.27 2.47
CA LEU A 44 -21.60 8.19 2.11
C LEU A 44 -20.74 9.11 2.98
N GLU A 45 -21.23 10.30 3.30
CA GLU A 45 -20.51 11.25 4.16
C GLU A 45 -20.28 10.68 5.57
N GLN A 46 -21.32 10.07 6.17
CA GLN A 46 -21.19 9.39 7.46
C GLN A 46 -20.22 8.22 7.41
N GLN A 47 -20.22 7.46 6.30
CA GLN A 47 -19.29 6.36 6.09
C GLN A 47 -17.84 6.87 6.02
N ILE A 48 -17.59 7.95 5.27
CA ILE A 48 -16.24 8.54 5.13
C ILE A 48 -15.72 9.00 6.49
N ILE A 49 -16.52 9.75 7.25
CA ILE A 49 -16.12 10.24 8.58
C ILE A 49 -15.77 9.07 9.51
N ALA A 50 -16.60 8.02 9.52
CA ALA A 50 -16.36 6.86 10.36
C ALA A 50 -15.13 6.04 9.88
N VAL A 51 -14.87 5.97 8.57
CA VAL A 51 -13.66 5.36 8.01
C VAL A 51 -12.42 6.14 8.42
N GLU A 52 -12.40 7.47 8.26
CA GLU A 52 -11.27 8.32 8.66
C GLU A 52 -10.95 8.17 10.14
N GLU A 53 -11.98 8.09 10.98
CA GLU A 53 -11.82 7.85 12.40
C GLU A 53 -11.28 6.45 12.69
N ALA A 54 -11.78 5.42 11.99
CA ALA A 54 -11.29 4.06 12.12
C ALA A 54 -9.80 3.97 11.77
N LEU A 55 -9.35 4.58 10.68
CA LEU A 55 -7.96 4.50 10.24
C LEU A 55 -6.97 5.08 11.28
N LYS A 56 -7.41 5.95 12.20
CA LYS A 56 -6.59 6.43 13.33
C LYS A 56 -6.20 5.32 14.31
N TYR A 57 -6.95 4.22 14.34
CA TYR A 57 -6.67 3.02 15.15
C TYR A 57 -5.72 2.04 14.44
N GLY A 58 -5.01 2.47 13.40
CA GLY A 58 -3.98 1.69 12.71
C GLY A 58 -4.53 0.39 12.09
N GLN A 59 -3.85 -0.73 12.32
CA GLN A 59 -4.24 -2.03 11.74
C GLN A 59 -5.61 -2.50 12.22
N ALA A 60 -5.94 -2.31 13.50
CA ALA A 60 -7.23 -2.71 14.06
C ALA A 60 -8.37 -1.96 13.37
N GLY A 61 -8.20 -0.66 13.19
CA GLY A 61 -9.15 0.19 12.48
C GLY A 61 -9.27 -0.13 11.00
N THR A 62 -8.15 -0.38 10.32
CA THR A 62 -8.15 -0.77 8.90
C THR A 62 -8.85 -2.11 8.70
N LYS A 63 -8.57 -3.10 9.55
CA LYS A 63 -9.28 -4.39 9.54
C LYS A 63 -10.79 -4.19 9.75
N LEU A 64 -11.18 -3.34 10.70
CA LEU A 64 -12.57 -3.00 10.96
C LEU A 64 -13.27 -2.40 9.73
N VAL A 65 -12.61 -1.44 9.06
CA VAL A 65 -13.13 -0.82 7.83
C VAL A 65 -13.40 -1.90 6.79
N PHE A 66 -12.44 -2.77 6.49
CA PHE A 66 -12.62 -3.81 5.47
C PHE A 66 -13.57 -4.95 5.87
N GLN A 67 -13.82 -5.17 7.17
CA GLN A 67 -14.81 -6.15 7.64
C GLN A 67 -16.24 -5.65 7.50
N ILE A 68 -16.49 -4.37 7.75
CA ILE A 68 -17.85 -3.82 7.81
C ILE A 68 -18.24 -3.15 6.50
N VAL A 69 -17.29 -2.49 5.84
CA VAL A 69 -17.50 -1.96 4.50
C VAL A 69 -17.53 -3.15 3.53
N ASN A 70 -18.72 -3.75 3.38
CA ASN A 70 -18.99 -4.63 2.26
C ASN A 70 -18.91 -3.77 0.99
N THR A 71 -17.86 -3.98 0.19
CA THR A 71 -17.42 -3.09 -0.90
C THR A 71 -18.30 -3.19 -2.16
N GLU A 72 -19.61 -3.32 -2.02
CA GLU A 72 -20.51 -3.26 -3.18
C GLU A 72 -20.61 -1.84 -3.75
N SER A 73 -20.32 -0.82 -2.94
CA SER A 73 -20.17 0.57 -3.41
C SER A 73 -18.75 0.83 -3.89
N GLU A 74 -18.57 0.86 -5.21
CA GLU A 74 -17.32 1.21 -5.88
C GLU A 74 -16.77 2.57 -5.40
N LYS A 75 -17.67 3.53 -5.13
CA LYS A 75 -17.29 4.86 -4.65
C LYS A 75 -16.69 4.82 -3.25
N LEU A 76 -17.26 4.03 -2.35
CA LEU A 76 -16.73 3.89 -0.99
C LEU A 76 -15.41 3.10 -0.98
N GLU A 77 -15.32 2.05 -1.79
CA GLU A 77 -14.06 1.30 -2.00
C GLU A 77 -12.95 2.26 -2.50
N PHE A 78 -13.24 3.05 -3.52
CA PHE A 78 -12.31 4.08 -4.02
C PHE A 78 -11.90 5.07 -2.93
N THR A 79 -12.83 5.56 -2.10
CA THR A 79 -12.50 6.49 -1.01
C THR A 79 -11.61 5.84 0.05
N VAL A 80 -11.91 4.63 0.49
CA VAL A 80 -11.07 3.89 1.45
C VAL A 80 -9.65 3.73 0.91
N SER A 81 -9.52 3.30 -0.35
CA SER A 81 -8.21 3.13 -0.99
C SER A 81 -7.46 4.44 -1.15
N SER A 82 -8.16 5.53 -1.49
CA SER A 82 -7.57 6.87 -1.56
C SER A 82 -7.03 7.33 -0.21
N LEU A 83 -7.79 7.14 0.88
CA LEU A 83 -7.37 7.51 2.24
C LEU A 83 -6.15 6.71 2.71
N LEU A 84 -6.15 5.39 2.50
CA LEU A 84 -5.00 4.53 2.80
C LEU A 84 -3.77 4.98 2.01
N GLY A 85 -3.95 5.23 0.72
CA GLY A 85 -2.91 5.74 -0.16
C GLY A 85 -2.32 7.07 0.31
N GLN A 86 -3.16 8.02 0.73
CA GLN A 86 -2.71 9.32 1.25
C GLN A 86 -1.92 9.17 2.55
N GLN A 87 -2.37 8.30 3.47
CA GLN A 87 -1.61 8.03 4.70
C GLN A 87 -0.26 7.37 4.40
N ALA A 88 -0.21 6.47 3.42
CA ALA A 88 1.03 5.83 3.00
C ALA A 88 1.98 6.83 2.34
N LEU A 89 1.46 7.69 1.44
CA LEU A 89 2.22 8.76 0.81
C LEU A 89 2.82 9.73 1.83
N ALA A 90 2.07 10.06 2.88
CA ALA A 90 2.54 10.93 3.96
C ALA A 90 3.72 10.35 4.76
N LYS A 91 3.94 9.02 4.69
CA LYS A 91 5.09 8.34 5.31
C LYS A 91 6.32 8.26 4.40
N VAL A 92 6.14 8.45 3.09
CA VAL A 92 7.25 8.44 2.13
C VAL A 92 8.17 9.63 2.41
N GLN A 93 9.41 9.36 2.81
CA GLN A 93 10.40 10.42 3.04
C GLN A 93 10.77 11.07 1.70
N SER A 94 10.45 12.34 1.53
CA SER A 94 10.75 13.06 0.30
C SER A 94 12.26 13.32 0.16
N HIS A 95 12.97 12.47 -0.57
CA HIS A 95 14.35 12.75 -1.01
C HIS A 95 14.33 13.20 -2.46
N LEU A 96 13.63 14.30 -2.74
CA LEU A 96 13.56 14.90 -4.08
C LEU A 96 14.89 15.62 -4.39
N HIS A 97 15.89 14.88 -4.82
CA HIS A 97 17.13 15.44 -5.37
C HIS A 97 16.96 15.74 -6.87
N SER A 98 17.52 16.88 -7.30
CA SER A 98 17.50 17.32 -8.71
C SER A 98 18.19 16.31 -9.63
N ASP A 99 19.25 15.67 -9.14
CA ASP A 99 19.99 14.63 -9.86
C ASP A 99 19.80 13.28 -9.17
N ILE A 100 19.35 12.26 -9.92
CA ILE A 100 19.30 10.87 -9.43
C ILE A 100 20.54 10.17 -9.96
N PRO A 101 21.50 9.77 -9.11
CA PRO A 101 22.56 8.89 -9.54
C PRO A 101 21.97 7.51 -9.88
N LEU A 102 22.21 7.02 -11.09
CA LEU A 102 21.75 5.71 -11.55
C LEU A 102 22.79 4.64 -11.17
N ILE A 103 22.80 4.25 -9.89
CA ILE A 103 23.79 3.33 -9.32
C ILE A 103 23.33 1.89 -9.51
N SER A 104 24.27 1.02 -9.86
CA SER A 104 24.06 -0.42 -10.03
C SER A 104 25.22 -1.17 -9.38
N ALA A 105 24.93 -2.18 -8.56
CA ALA A 105 25.96 -3.09 -8.06
C ALA A 105 26.33 -4.16 -9.10
N VAL A 106 25.47 -4.37 -10.10
CA VAL A 106 25.59 -5.43 -11.12
C VAL A 106 25.61 -4.90 -12.56
N ASP A 107 26.08 -3.66 -12.76
CA ASP A 107 26.22 -3.00 -14.07
C ASP A 107 24.96 -2.97 -14.98
N VAL A 108 23.77 -2.92 -14.39
CA VAL A 108 22.50 -2.71 -15.11
C VAL A 108 22.29 -1.24 -15.45
N ASN A 109 21.89 -0.97 -16.70
CA ASN A 109 21.57 0.37 -17.17
C ASN A 109 20.10 0.75 -16.90
N TYR A 110 19.90 1.81 -16.13
CA TYR A 110 18.59 2.34 -15.72
C TYR A 110 18.05 3.50 -16.57
N SER A 111 18.81 4.00 -17.55
CA SER A 111 18.44 5.18 -18.35
C SER A 111 17.13 4.97 -19.13
N ARG A 112 16.84 3.74 -19.58
CA ARG A 112 15.57 3.45 -20.23
C ARG A 112 14.39 3.65 -19.27
N LEU A 113 14.47 3.09 -18.06
CA LEU A 113 13.43 3.27 -17.04
C LEU A 113 13.24 4.75 -16.70
N GLN A 114 14.35 5.47 -16.48
CA GLN A 114 14.33 6.91 -16.22
C GLN A 114 13.60 7.67 -17.34
N ASN A 115 13.94 7.42 -18.60
CA ASN A 115 13.33 8.11 -19.75
C ASN A 115 11.84 7.80 -19.88
N LEU A 116 11.42 6.56 -19.64
CA LEU A 116 10.01 6.16 -19.67
C LEU A 116 9.21 6.86 -18.57
N LEU A 117 9.73 6.88 -17.34
CA LEU A 117 9.11 7.56 -16.20
C LEU A 117 9.06 9.08 -16.39
N ALA A 118 10.15 9.70 -16.86
CA ALA A 118 10.20 11.13 -17.20
C ALA A 118 9.17 11.51 -18.26
N SER A 119 8.95 10.61 -19.22
CA SER A 119 7.95 10.78 -20.29
C SER A 119 6.55 10.33 -19.90
N ARG A 120 6.32 9.95 -18.62
CA ARG A 120 5.03 9.43 -18.11
C ARG A 120 4.49 8.22 -18.90
N LYS A 121 5.38 7.42 -19.48
CA LYS A 121 5.03 6.16 -20.15
C LYS A 121 4.92 5.05 -19.11
N TRP A 122 3.96 5.16 -18.21
CA TRP A 122 3.84 4.33 -17.01
C TRP A 122 3.71 2.83 -17.31
N LYS A 123 2.98 2.47 -18.37
CA LYS A 123 2.81 1.08 -18.81
C LYS A 123 4.13 0.46 -19.26
N ASP A 124 4.89 1.17 -20.08
CA ASP A 124 6.20 0.73 -20.54
C ASP A 124 7.21 0.71 -19.38
N ALA A 125 7.15 1.69 -18.48
CA ALA A 125 8.01 1.76 -17.30
C ALA A 125 7.78 0.59 -16.33
N ASP A 126 6.52 0.17 -16.15
CA ASP A 126 6.17 -1.03 -15.38
C ASP A 126 6.81 -2.30 -15.97
N GLN A 127 6.71 -2.48 -17.29
CA GLN A 127 7.34 -3.61 -17.99
C GLN A 127 8.88 -3.54 -17.95
N GLU A 128 9.46 -2.35 -18.08
CA GLU A 128 10.91 -2.18 -17.97
C GLU A 128 11.39 -2.48 -16.56
N THR A 129 10.65 -2.05 -15.53
CA THR A 129 10.94 -2.35 -14.13
C THR A 129 10.97 -3.87 -13.92
N ALA A 130 9.97 -4.60 -14.44
CA ALA A 130 9.95 -6.05 -14.42
C ALA A 130 11.19 -6.69 -15.07
N SER A 131 11.55 -6.23 -16.27
CA SER A 131 12.72 -6.70 -17.00
C SER A 131 14.04 -6.41 -16.27
N ILE A 132 14.14 -5.26 -15.60
CA ILE A 132 15.29 -4.90 -14.75
C ILE A 132 15.38 -5.84 -13.56
N MET A 133 14.29 -6.02 -12.81
CA MET A 133 14.27 -6.88 -11.62
C MET A 133 14.76 -8.30 -11.95
N LEU A 134 14.35 -8.85 -13.09
CA LEU A 134 14.82 -10.14 -13.58
C LEU A 134 16.30 -10.15 -13.99
N ARG A 135 16.82 -9.06 -14.57
CA ARG A 135 18.25 -8.96 -14.93
C ARG A 135 19.13 -8.94 -13.71
N VAL A 136 18.76 -8.13 -12.72
CA VAL A 136 19.56 -7.93 -11.51
C VAL A 136 19.77 -9.25 -10.76
N CYS A 137 18.77 -10.13 -10.76
CA CYS A 137 18.86 -11.45 -10.13
C CYS A 137 19.36 -12.57 -11.07
N ASP A 138 19.69 -12.29 -12.34
CA ASP A 138 19.95 -13.30 -13.38
C ASP A 138 18.83 -14.36 -13.52
N ARG A 139 17.57 -13.89 -13.43
CA ARG A 139 16.35 -14.73 -13.47
C ARG A 139 15.54 -14.59 -14.74
N LYS A 140 16.11 -13.99 -15.78
CA LYS A 140 15.46 -13.81 -17.10
C LYS A 140 14.90 -15.13 -17.68
N PRO A 141 15.62 -16.27 -17.65
CA PRO A 141 15.11 -17.53 -18.19
C PRO A 141 13.91 -18.09 -17.43
N GLN A 142 13.90 -17.96 -16.11
CA GLN A 142 12.80 -18.38 -15.24
C GLN A 142 11.61 -17.45 -15.44
N GLY A 143 11.90 -16.18 -15.68
CA GLY A 143 10.89 -15.16 -15.75
C GLY A 143 10.09 -15.09 -14.46
N PHE A 144 10.68 -15.38 -13.28
CA PHE A 144 10.11 -15.09 -11.96
C PHE A 144 11.16 -14.89 -10.87
N LEU A 145 10.82 -14.09 -9.86
CA LEU A 145 11.58 -13.93 -8.63
C LEU A 145 10.85 -14.61 -7.47
N ASP A 146 11.56 -15.42 -6.70
CA ASP A 146 11.09 -15.95 -5.44
C ASP A 146 11.58 -15.07 -4.26
N PRO A 147 11.06 -15.27 -3.03
CA PRO A 147 11.49 -14.48 -1.87
C PRO A 147 13.01 -14.47 -1.63
N SER A 148 13.72 -15.56 -1.97
CA SER A 148 15.16 -15.66 -1.76
C SER A 148 15.95 -14.84 -2.79
N ASP A 149 15.42 -14.67 -4.00
CA ASP A 149 15.98 -13.74 -4.98
C ASP A 149 15.85 -12.30 -4.49
N VAL A 150 14.69 -11.93 -3.92
CA VAL A 150 14.43 -10.59 -3.39
C VAL A 150 15.33 -10.28 -2.19
N GLU A 151 15.53 -11.24 -1.29
CA GLU A 151 16.45 -11.10 -0.15
C GLU A 151 17.88 -10.74 -0.61
N LYS A 152 18.35 -11.36 -1.71
CA LYS A 152 19.69 -11.16 -2.28
C LYS A 152 19.78 -9.97 -3.24
N PHE A 153 18.66 -9.32 -3.57
CA PHE A 153 18.65 -8.19 -4.50
C PHE A 153 19.61 -7.09 -4.03
N PRO A 154 20.50 -6.52 -4.85
CA PRO A 154 21.42 -5.48 -4.39
C PRO A 154 20.67 -4.19 -3.97
N CYS A 155 21.10 -3.59 -2.86
CA CYS A 155 20.41 -2.42 -2.32
C CYS A 155 20.53 -1.19 -3.23
N GLU A 156 21.67 -1.03 -3.91
CA GLU A 156 21.96 0.03 -4.86
C GLU A 156 20.95 0.01 -6.02
N ASP A 157 20.72 -1.18 -6.58
CA ASP A 157 19.78 -1.40 -7.68
C ASP A 157 18.34 -1.15 -7.25
N LEU A 158 17.93 -1.65 -6.07
CA LEU A 158 16.57 -1.44 -5.55
C LEU A 158 16.33 0.04 -5.25
N ASN A 159 17.33 0.74 -4.68
CA ASN A 159 17.26 2.16 -4.39
C ASN A 159 17.17 3.00 -5.67
N THR A 160 17.90 2.64 -6.72
CA THR A 160 17.80 3.33 -8.02
C THR A 160 16.39 3.20 -8.61
N ILE A 161 15.81 1.98 -8.62
CA ILE A 161 14.44 1.75 -9.09
C ILE A 161 13.44 2.58 -8.27
N GLU A 162 13.54 2.50 -6.95
CA GLU A 162 12.62 3.19 -6.04
C GLU A 162 12.69 4.71 -6.21
N THR A 163 13.90 5.27 -6.24
CA THR A 163 14.11 6.72 -6.37
C THR A 163 13.54 7.25 -7.69
N LEU A 164 13.68 6.49 -8.78
CA LEU A 164 13.08 6.83 -10.07
C LEU A 164 11.55 6.86 -10.00
N TRP A 165 10.93 5.80 -9.48
CA TRP A 165 9.46 5.76 -9.34
C TRP A 165 8.94 6.88 -8.45
N GLN A 166 9.55 7.12 -7.30
CA GLN A 166 9.14 8.20 -6.40
C GLN A 166 9.29 9.58 -7.05
N LYS A 167 10.43 9.89 -7.69
CA LYS A 167 10.64 11.22 -8.28
C LYS A 167 9.60 11.56 -9.33
N TYR A 168 9.40 10.67 -10.30
CA TYR A 168 8.54 10.98 -11.45
C TYR A 168 7.05 10.87 -11.11
N SER A 169 6.67 10.16 -10.05
CA SER A 169 5.29 10.04 -9.58
C SER A 169 4.93 10.98 -8.43
N ASN A 170 5.88 11.80 -7.96
CA ASN A 170 5.76 12.61 -6.75
C ASN A 170 5.40 11.75 -5.51
N GLY A 171 6.11 10.64 -5.35
CA GLY A 171 5.95 9.66 -4.27
C GLY A 171 4.72 8.75 -4.39
N ARG A 172 3.85 8.97 -5.38
CA ARG A 172 2.59 8.21 -5.53
C ARG A 172 2.82 6.74 -5.87
N PHE A 173 3.90 6.42 -6.58
CA PHE A 173 4.24 5.08 -7.05
C PHE A 173 5.63 4.70 -6.55
N GLY A 174 5.84 3.39 -6.38
CA GLY A 174 7.06 2.83 -5.79
C GLY A 174 6.74 1.67 -4.86
N PHE A 175 7.75 0.87 -4.55
CA PHE A 175 7.62 -0.24 -3.63
C PHE A 175 7.52 0.23 -2.18
N VAL A 176 8.18 1.33 -1.79
CA VAL A 176 8.09 1.87 -0.41
C VAL A 176 6.65 2.23 -0.05
N VAL A 177 5.95 2.93 -0.94
CA VAL A 177 4.56 3.30 -0.66
C VAL A 177 3.64 2.08 -0.65
N GLN A 178 3.91 1.07 -1.48
CA GLN A 178 3.21 -0.22 -1.43
C GLN A 178 3.41 -0.92 -0.10
N THR A 179 4.63 -0.91 0.45
CA THR A 179 4.92 -1.60 1.71
C THR A 179 4.32 -0.87 2.93
N HIS A 180 4.18 0.45 2.87
CA HIS A 180 3.38 1.17 3.86
C HIS A 180 1.90 0.77 3.82
N ILE A 181 1.30 0.65 2.63
CA ILE A 181 -0.08 0.17 2.49
C ILE A 181 -0.18 -1.28 2.98
N TRP A 182 0.78 -2.14 2.62
CA TRP A 182 0.90 -3.53 3.08
C TRP A 182 0.84 -3.64 4.61
N GLN A 183 1.64 -2.83 5.31
CA GLN A 183 1.67 -2.79 6.77
C GLN A 183 0.36 -2.27 7.39
N MET A 184 -0.28 -1.26 6.76
CA MET A 184 -1.54 -0.68 7.25
C MET A 184 -2.70 -1.68 7.22
N VAL A 185 -2.78 -2.51 6.18
CA VAL A 185 -3.87 -3.48 6.02
C VAL A 185 -3.72 -4.75 6.88
N GLY A 186 -2.72 -4.76 7.77
CA GLY A 186 -2.51 -5.80 8.77
C GLY A 186 -1.70 -6.99 8.27
N CYS A 187 -0.95 -6.83 7.17
CA CYS A 187 -0.09 -7.89 6.68
C CYS A 187 1.21 -7.96 7.48
N THR A 188 1.46 -9.12 8.08
CA THR A 188 2.69 -9.45 8.82
C THR A 188 3.39 -10.63 8.14
N SER A 189 4.34 -11.28 8.82
CA SER A 189 5.12 -12.41 8.30
C SER A 189 4.27 -13.62 7.89
N ASN A 190 3.01 -13.74 8.37
CA ASN A 190 2.05 -14.76 7.96
C ASN A 190 0.73 -14.14 7.47
N PRO A 191 0.74 -13.52 6.28
CA PRO A 191 -0.44 -12.87 5.73
C PRO A 191 -1.47 -13.90 5.25
N ASP A 192 -2.75 -13.63 5.49
CA ASP A 192 -3.89 -14.44 5.03
C ASP A 192 -4.51 -13.87 3.73
N TRP A 193 -5.44 -14.63 3.13
CA TRP A 193 -6.11 -14.23 1.87
C TRP A 193 -6.85 -12.90 2.00
N GLU A 194 -7.42 -12.62 3.18
CA GLU A 194 -8.12 -11.36 3.41
C GLU A 194 -7.15 -10.18 3.41
N ALA A 195 -6.01 -10.31 4.09
CA ALA A 195 -4.92 -9.34 4.07
C ALA A 195 -4.47 -9.03 2.63
N TRP A 196 -4.29 -10.08 1.82
CA TRP A 196 -3.95 -9.95 0.40
C TRP A 196 -5.01 -9.18 -0.39
N CYS A 197 -6.30 -9.48 -0.16
CA CYS A 197 -7.41 -8.75 -0.78
C CYS A 197 -7.46 -7.29 -0.32
N ARG A 198 -7.29 -7.00 0.97
CA ARG A 198 -7.28 -5.61 1.50
C ARG A 198 -6.16 -4.79 0.87
N PHE A 199 -4.97 -5.38 0.72
CA PHE A 199 -3.87 -4.75 0.02
C PHE A 199 -4.25 -4.47 -1.44
N GLY A 200 -4.74 -5.49 -2.16
CA GLY A 200 -5.23 -5.36 -3.53
C GLY A 200 -6.25 -4.24 -3.69
N LYS A 201 -7.20 -4.09 -2.75
CA LYS A 201 -8.13 -2.95 -2.73
C LYS A 201 -7.41 -1.63 -2.55
N GLY A 202 -6.51 -1.54 -1.56
CA GLY A 202 -5.75 -0.32 -1.25
C GLY A 202 -4.99 0.23 -2.46
N VAL A 203 -4.29 -0.63 -3.20
CA VAL A 203 -3.55 -0.23 -4.39
C VAL A 203 -4.37 -0.28 -5.69
N GLY A 204 -5.65 -0.66 -5.65
CA GLY A 204 -6.54 -0.67 -6.83
C GLY A 204 -6.34 -1.85 -7.79
N TRP A 205 -5.80 -2.96 -7.29
CA TRP A 205 -5.58 -4.21 -8.02
C TRP A 205 -6.69 -5.24 -7.82
N PHE A 206 -7.50 -5.09 -6.78
CA PHE A 206 -8.64 -5.95 -6.46
C PHE A 206 -9.87 -5.07 -6.25
N SER A 207 -10.98 -5.40 -6.91
CA SER A 207 -12.26 -4.71 -6.77
C SER A 207 -13.38 -5.65 -7.20
N GLN A 208 -14.57 -5.48 -6.61
CA GLN A 208 -15.76 -6.29 -6.93
C GLN A 208 -15.51 -7.82 -6.86
N GLY A 209 -14.65 -8.26 -5.94
CA GLY A 209 -14.35 -9.68 -5.75
C GLY A 209 -13.35 -10.28 -6.74
N ALA A 210 -12.77 -9.48 -7.64
CA ALA A 210 -11.84 -9.95 -8.67
C ALA A 210 -10.52 -9.15 -8.71
N TRP A 211 -9.44 -9.84 -9.06
CA TRP A 211 -8.15 -9.23 -9.37
C TRP A 211 -8.15 -8.70 -10.80
N ARG A 212 -7.71 -7.46 -10.98
CA ARG A 212 -7.59 -6.85 -12.31
C ARG A 212 -6.42 -7.43 -13.07
N TYR A 213 -6.65 -7.73 -14.35
CA TYR A 213 -5.56 -8.08 -15.26
C TYR A 213 -4.72 -6.86 -15.57
N TRP A 214 -3.45 -7.08 -15.88
CA TRP A 214 -2.50 -6.00 -16.16
C TRP A 214 -2.92 -5.09 -17.30
N ASN A 215 -3.58 -5.65 -18.32
CA ASN A 215 -4.10 -4.86 -19.45
C ASN A 215 -5.25 -3.92 -19.04
N ASP A 216 -5.91 -4.18 -17.90
CA ASP A 216 -7.05 -3.43 -17.39
C ASP A 216 -6.66 -2.45 -16.25
N LEU A 217 -5.36 -2.31 -15.99
CA LEU A 217 -4.84 -1.36 -15.00
C LEU A 217 -4.80 0.06 -15.54
N THR A 218 -4.83 1.04 -14.63
CA THR A 218 -4.74 2.45 -14.94
C THR A 218 -3.28 2.88 -14.95
N PHE A 219 -2.75 3.27 -16.11
CA PHE A 219 -1.34 3.65 -16.30
C PHE A 219 -1.17 5.17 -16.40
N ASP A 220 -1.62 5.89 -15.38
CA ASP A 220 -1.46 7.34 -15.24
C ASP A 220 -1.54 7.78 -13.77
N LEU A 221 -1.36 9.08 -13.51
CA LEU A 221 -1.33 9.62 -12.15
C LEU A 221 -2.69 9.67 -11.44
N SER A 222 -3.80 9.40 -12.13
CA SER A 222 -5.14 9.26 -11.53
C SER A 222 -5.31 7.94 -10.77
N ALA A 223 -4.44 6.95 -11.05
CA ALA A 223 -4.44 5.69 -10.32
C ALA A 223 -4.17 5.89 -8.81
N ASN A 224 -4.57 4.88 -8.04
CA ASN A 224 -4.37 4.86 -6.59
C ASN A 224 -2.89 5.01 -6.23
N VAL A 225 -2.60 5.60 -5.08
CA VAL A 225 -1.23 5.57 -4.55
C VAL A 225 -0.82 4.11 -4.31
N GLY A 226 0.42 3.77 -4.70
CA GLY A 226 0.95 2.40 -4.70
C GLY A 226 0.48 1.54 -5.87
N HIS A 227 -0.32 2.05 -6.80
CA HIS A 227 -0.82 1.26 -7.94
C HIS A 227 0.28 0.71 -8.84
N LEU A 228 1.40 1.44 -8.96
CA LEU A 228 2.56 1.07 -9.75
C LEU A 228 3.84 1.14 -8.90
N PRO A 229 4.89 0.40 -9.27
CA PRO A 229 4.89 -0.67 -10.28
C PRO A 229 4.02 -1.86 -9.83
N ARG A 230 3.24 -2.44 -10.75
CA ARG A 230 2.60 -3.76 -10.55
C ARG A 230 3.64 -4.87 -10.60
N GLY A 231 4.78 -4.59 -11.26
CA GLY A 231 5.88 -5.51 -11.41
C GLY A 231 5.72 -6.44 -12.61
N GLY A 232 5.18 -5.92 -13.74
CA GLY A 232 5.04 -6.60 -15.03
C GLY A 232 4.43 -8.00 -14.94
N ALA A 233 3.19 -8.15 -15.39
CA ALA A 233 2.41 -9.39 -15.32
C ALA A 233 2.90 -10.57 -16.19
N PHE A 234 4.20 -10.68 -16.43
CA PHE A 234 4.86 -11.79 -17.12
C PHE A 234 6.00 -12.41 -16.30
N ILE A 235 6.24 -11.93 -15.07
CA ILE A 235 7.29 -12.47 -14.21
C ILE A 235 6.80 -13.68 -13.36
N GLY A 236 5.73 -14.41 -13.71
CA GLY A 236 5.20 -15.43 -12.78
C GLY A 236 4.86 -14.87 -11.38
N TRP A 237 4.71 -13.54 -11.28
CA TRP A 237 4.05 -12.85 -10.19
C TRP A 237 2.55 -13.05 -10.42
N GLY A 238 2.14 -14.30 -10.27
CA GLY A 238 0.79 -14.63 -9.88
C GLY A 238 0.54 -14.00 -8.53
N LEU A 239 0.06 -12.76 -8.55
CA LEU A 239 -0.92 -12.35 -7.56
C LEU A 239 -2.27 -13.09 -7.77
N GLY A 240 -2.27 -14.12 -8.64
CA GLY A 240 -3.28 -15.15 -8.82
C GLY A 240 -2.99 -16.48 -8.09
N ASP A 241 -1.78 -16.76 -7.60
CA ASP A 241 -1.55 -17.78 -6.58
C ASP A 241 -1.12 -17.11 -5.27
N PHE A 242 -2.11 -16.97 -4.36
CA PHE A 242 -2.04 -16.32 -3.06
C PHE A 242 -0.70 -16.51 -2.30
N TRP A 243 -0.09 -17.69 -2.37
CA TRP A 243 1.08 -18.04 -1.58
C TRP A 243 2.38 -17.37 -2.02
N THR A 244 2.56 -17.10 -3.30
CA THR A 244 3.83 -16.57 -3.83
C THR A 244 3.86 -15.05 -3.69
N GLY A 245 2.79 -14.37 -4.12
CA GLY A 245 2.69 -12.91 -4.09
C GLY A 245 2.85 -12.28 -2.70
N CYS A 246 2.16 -12.87 -1.72
CA CYS A 246 2.17 -12.43 -0.34
C CYS A 246 3.58 -12.46 0.28
N LYS A 247 4.28 -13.58 0.06
CA LYS A 247 5.62 -13.80 0.60
C LYS A 247 6.65 -12.91 -0.07
N THR A 248 6.54 -12.73 -1.39
CA THR A 248 7.48 -11.88 -2.12
C THR A 248 7.31 -10.40 -1.74
N LEU A 249 6.08 -9.92 -1.52
CA LEU A 249 5.87 -8.55 -1.02
C LEU A 249 6.39 -8.36 0.41
N SER A 250 6.23 -9.36 1.29
CA SER A 250 6.84 -9.34 2.63
C SER A 250 8.38 -9.33 2.55
N ALA A 251 8.98 -10.17 1.70
CA ALA A 251 10.42 -10.18 1.47
C ALA A 251 10.93 -8.84 0.91
N LEU A 252 10.16 -8.21 0.01
CA LEU A 252 10.49 -6.89 -0.52
C LEU A 252 10.41 -5.80 0.56
N ALA A 253 9.39 -5.85 1.44
CA ALA A 253 9.29 -4.94 2.57
C ALA A 253 10.47 -5.07 3.53
N GLU A 254 10.85 -6.31 3.89
CA GLU A 254 12.03 -6.59 4.69
C GLU A 254 13.30 -6.11 4.00
N LYS A 255 13.40 -6.32 2.69
CA LYS A 255 14.56 -5.90 1.91
C LYS A 255 14.72 -4.38 1.88
N LEU A 256 13.64 -3.64 1.63
CA LEU A 256 13.65 -2.18 1.66
C LEU A 256 14.08 -1.63 3.03
N ALA A 257 13.61 -2.24 4.11
CA ALA A 257 14.01 -1.88 5.48
C ALA A 257 15.51 -2.19 5.72
N ASN A 258 15.98 -3.38 5.32
CA ASN A 258 17.39 -3.77 5.45
C ASN A 258 18.34 -2.87 4.64
N CYS A 259 17.88 -2.40 3.48
CA CYS A 259 18.60 -1.43 2.65
C CYS A 259 18.47 0.03 3.14
N LYS A 260 17.67 0.30 4.19
CA LYS A 260 17.39 1.64 4.73
C LYS A 260 16.74 2.59 3.72
N ILE A 261 15.87 2.05 2.87
CA ILE A 261 15.10 2.78 1.86
C ILE A 261 13.70 3.15 2.41
N ALA A 262 13.15 2.31 3.30
CA ALA A 262 11.85 2.45 3.96
C ALA A 262 11.99 2.43 5.48
#